data_AF-A0AAD5FIJ3-F1
#
_entry.id   AF-A0AAD5FIJ3-F1
#
_cell.length_a   1.000
_cell.length_b   1.000
_cell.length_c   1.000
_cell.angle_alpha   90.00
_cell.angle_beta   90.00
_cell.angle_gamma   90.00
#
_symmetry.space_group_name_H-M   'P 1'
#
loop_
_entity.id
_entity.type
_entity.pdbx_description
1 polymer ?
#
loop_
_entity_poly.entity_id
_entity_poly.type
_entity_poly.pdbx_seq_one_letter_code
_entity_poly.pdbx_strand_id
1 'polypeptide(L)'
;MKGMSGAVVEDRGMSGAVVEDGGISRAVVEDGGMSGAVVEDREMSGAVVEDGGMSVEVVEDGGVSGAVVEDGGMSGAMVEDGEMSGAVVEDEGISGAVVEVGEVSGAMVEDGGMSGAVVEVEEVSGAVVEDREMSGAVVEDGGMSVEVVEDGGVSGAVVEDGGMSGAMVEDGEMSGAVVEDGGMSGAVVEVGEVSGAVVEDGGMSGAMVEDGEMSGAVVEDGGMSGAVVEDGGISRAVVEDGGMSGEVVEDGGINGAVVEDGGMSGEVVEDGGINGAVVEDEGVSGAVVEYRGINRAVVEDGGVSGAVVEDGGVSGAVVEDGGMSGAMVEDGEMSGAVIEDGGMSGAVVEDGGMSGEVVEDGGMSGEVVEEGGVSGAVVVDGGMSRAVVKDGGMSRAVVEDGGMSGAVVEVEEVSGAVVEDGGMSRAVVEDGGISGAVVEDGGMSRAVVVDGGMSGEVVEDWGSIMQCGLSWEWLWHGFYCDPKQDYVLEVLA
;
A
#
# COMPACT_ATOMS: atom_id res chain seq x y z
N MET A 1 17.78 53.99 16.53
CA MET A 1 18.77 54.96 17.00
C MET A 1 19.86 55.02 15.93
N LYS A 2 21.17 54.92 16.17
CA LYS A 2 22.16 54.80 15.07
C LYS A 2 23.26 53.84 15.50
N GLY A 3 23.20 52.61 15.00
CA GLY A 3 24.07 51.46 15.22
C GLY A 3 24.18 51.07 16.69
N MET A 4 23.45 50.03 17.11
CA MET A 4 23.62 49.41 18.43
C MET A 4 24.55 48.21 18.32
N SER A 5 25.82 48.42 18.68
CA SER A 5 26.83 47.37 18.78
C SER A 5 27.20 47.17 20.25
N GLY A 6 26.89 45.99 20.82
CA GLY A 6 27.26 45.66 22.21
C GLY A 6 26.51 46.44 23.30
N ALA A 7 25.28 46.90 23.02
CA ALA A 7 24.46 47.64 23.96
C ALA A 7 23.56 46.68 24.77
N VAL A 8 23.36 46.97 26.07
CA VAL A 8 22.33 46.34 26.90
C VAL A 8 21.22 47.37 27.08
N VAL A 9 20.01 47.05 26.65
CA VAL A 9 18.82 47.89 26.84
C VAL A 9 17.92 47.17 27.83
N GLU A 10 17.89 47.67 29.07
CA GLU A 10 16.92 47.23 30.10
C GLU A 10 15.77 48.26 30.13
N ASP A 11 14.56 47.87 29.72
CA ASP A 11 13.35 48.67 30.00
C ASP A 11 12.26 47.78 30.63
N ARG A 12 11.18 48.38 31.13
CA ARG A 12 10.16 47.68 31.94
C ARG A 12 8.74 47.79 31.35
N GLY A 13 8.63 47.62 30.05
CA GLY A 13 7.40 47.52 29.26
C GLY A 13 7.36 48.55 28.15
N MET A 14 7.73 48.16 26.93
CA MET A 14 7.58 48.97 25.73
C MET A 14 6.19 48.77 25.09
N SER A 15 5.26 49.70 25.38
CA SER A 15 3.98 49.76 24.66
C SER A 15 4.05 50.78 23.51
N GLY A 16 3.96 50.33 22.25
CA GLY A 16 3.85 51.22 21.09
C GLY A 16 5.15 51.96 20.69
N ALA A 17 6.31 51.37 20.96
CA ALA A 17 7.61 51.95 20.59
C ALA A 17 7.95 51.65 19.13
N VAL A 18 8.58 52.61 18.43
CA VAL A 18 9.17 52.39 17.09
C VAL A 18 10.67 52.50 17.22
N VAL A 19 11.39 51.41 16.93
CA VAL A 19 12.85 51.34 16.99
C VAL A 19 13.39 51.22 15.57
N GLU A 20 13.69 52.36 14.94
CA GLU A 20 14.41 52.37 13.66
C GLU A 20 15.92 52.39 13.91
N ASP A 21 16.65 51.31 13.61
CA ASP A 21 18.12 51.31 13.59
C ASP A 21 18.70 50.82 12.24
N GLY A 22 20.01 50.99 12.07
CA GLY A 22 20.73 50.62 10.84
C GLY A 22 21.70 49.47 11.03
N GLY A 23 21.43 48.60 12.00
CA GLY A 23 22.14 47.38 12.34
C GLY A 23 22.25 47.19 13.86
N ILE A 24 21.58 46.17 14.39
CA ILE A 24 21.73 45.66 15.75
C ILE A 24 22.67 44.46 15.71
N SER A 25 23.82 44.59 16.36
CA SER A 25 24.83 43.53 16.39
C SER A 25 25.33 43.27 17.81
N ARG A 26 25.10 42.05 18.31
CA ARG A 26 25.45 41.64 19.69
C ARG A 26 24.87 42.55 20.78
N ALA A 27 23.64 43.00 20.61
CA ALA A 27 22.92 43.70 21.66
C ALA A 27 22.16 42.70 22.54
N VAL A 28 21.94 43.05 23.81
CA VAL A 28 21.02 42.35 24.71
C VAL A 28 19.86 43.30 25.00
N VAL A 29 18.64 42.88 24.70
CA VAL A 29 17.42 43.63 25.04
C VAL A 29 16.68 42.83 26.09
N GLU A 30 16.58 43.36 27.31
CA GLU A 30 15.81 42.76 28.40
C GLU A 30 14.55 43.62 28.61
N ASP A 31 13.36 43.07 28.34
CA ASP A 31 12.07 43.71 28.67
C ASP A 31 11.16 42.76 29.49
N GLY A 32 10.12 43.32 30.11
CA GLY A 32 9.12 42.59 30.90
C GLY A 32 7.74 42.57 30.25
N GLY A 33 7.68 42.70 28.93
CA GLY A 33 6.52 42.58 28.06
C GLY A 33 6.47 43.69 27.00
N MET A 34 6.72 43.35 25.74
CA MET A 34 6.47 44.23 24.60
C MET A 34 5.04 44.05 24.05
N SER A 35 4.36 45.18 23.80
CA SER A 35 3.03 45.17 23.21
C SER A 35 2.89 46.27 22.15
N GLY A 36 2.71 45.90 20.89
CA GLY A 36 2.52 46.85 19.79
C GLY A 36 3.77 47.59 19.38
N ALA A 37 4.98 47.09 19.63
CA ALA A 37 6.20 47.71 19.14
C ALA A 37 6.43 47.39 17.65
N VAL A 38 7.13 48.30 16.96
CA VAL A 38 7.60 48.12 15.58
C VAL A 38 9.12 48.27 15.59
N VAL A 39 9.84 47.26 15.14
CA VAL A 39 11.30 47.29 15.01
C VAL A 39 11.63 47.25 13.53
N GLU A 40 12.21 48.33 13.02
CA GLU A 40 12.69 48.40 11.64
C GLU A 40 14.23 48.39 11.69
N ASP A 41 14.85 47.33 11.18
CA ASP A 41 16.30 47.24 11.05
C ASP A 41 16.72 46.80 9.63
N ARG A 42 18.03 46.81 9.35
CA ARG A 42 18.59 46.35 8.08
C ARG A 42 19.30 45.00 8.19
N GLU A 43 19.93 44.71 9.33
CA GLU A 43 20.54 43.41 9.64
C GLU A 43 20.65 43.21 11.17
N MET A 44 20.02 42.18 11.72
CA MET A 44 20.22 41.72 13.09
C MET A 44 21.20 40.53 13.13
N SER A 45 22.33 40.69 13.84
CA SER A 45 23.33 39.63 13.96
C SER A 45 23.79 39.38 15.40
N GLY A 46 23.55 38.18 15.90
CA GLY A 46 24.01 37.76 17.22
C GLY A 46 23.38 38.50 18.39
N ALA A 47 22.17 39.04 18.22
CA ALA A 47 21.43 39.72 19.27
C ALA A 47 20.77 38.70 20.23
N VAL A 48 20.62 39.06 21.50
CA VAL A 48 19.83 38.31 22.48
C VAL A 48 18.65 39.19 22.90
N VAL A 49 17.44 38.68 22.78
CA VAL A 49 16.23 39.35 23.26
C VAL A 49 15.64 38.48 24.35
N GLU A 50 15.58 38.98 25.59
CA GLU A 50 14.93 38.32 26.72
C GLU A 50 13.64 39.09 27.05
N ASP A 51 12.47 38.49 26.85
CA ASP A 51 11.16 39.09 27.21
C ASP A 51 10.26 38.13 28.02
N GLY A 52 9.28 38.72 28.72
CA GLY A 52 8.31 38.01 29.56
C GLY A 52 6.95 37.77 28.90
N GLY A 53 6.86 37.88 27.57
CA GLY A 53 5.68 37.65 26.76
C GLY A 53 5.39 38.78 25.77
N MET A 54 5.49 38.51 24.46
CA MET A 54 5.18 39.43 23.37
C MET A 54 3.73 39.32 22.88
N SER A 55 3.05 40.47 22.74
CA SER A 55 1.69 40.54 22.17
C SER A 55 1.57 41.59 21.07
N VAL A 56 1.51 41.11 19.81
CA VAL A 56 1.37 41.87 18.56
C VAL A 56 2.51 42.85 18.33
N GLU A 57 3.53 42.44 17.58
CA GLU A 57 4.71 43.21 17.20
C GLU A 57 4.90 43.12 15.68
N VAL A 58 5.46 44.14 15.03
CA VAL A 58 5.90 44.07 13.62
C VAL A 58 7.41 44.24 13.57
N VAL A 59 8.13 43.23 13.08
CA VAL A 59 9.58 43.30 12.86
C VAL A 59 9.79 43.33 11.35
N GLU A 60 10.40 44.40 10.84
CA GLU A 60 10.82 44.52 9.44
C GLU A 60 12.37 44.56 9.40
N ASP A 61 13.04 43.49 9.00
CA ASP A 61 14.51 43.41 8.87
C ASP A 61 14.99 42.87 7.51
N GLY A 62 16.19 43.28 7.11
CA GLY A 62 16.83 42.81 5.88
C GLY A 62 17.46 41.43 5.99
N GLY A 63 17.60 40.89 7.21
CA GLY A 63 18.05 39.53 7.48
C GLY A 63 18.51 39.32 8.92
N VAL A 64 18.10 38.20 9.53
CA VAL A 64 18.40 37.84 10.93
C VAL A 64 19.33 36.64 10.95
N SER A 65 20.51 36.80 11.57
CA SER A 65 21.51 35.73 11.66
C SER A 65 22.05 35.52 13.07
N GLY A 66 21.84 34.31 13.61
CA GLY A 66 22.39 33.91 14.91
C GLY A 66 21.79 34.65 16.11
N ALA A 67 20.56 35.16 16.00
CA ALA A 67 19.85 35.78 17.11
C ALA A 67 19.32 34.70 18.07
N VAL A 68 19.28 35.00 19.36
CA VAL A 68 18.63 34.19 20.40
C VAL A 68 17.46 35.00 20.94
N VAL A 69 16.26 34.45 20.89
CA VAL A 69 15.05 35.06 21.47
C VAL A 69 14.59 34.16 22.60
N GLU A 70 14.70 34.62 23.84
CA GLU A 70 14.15 33.96 25.03
C GLU A 70 12.85 34.70 25.41
N ASP A 71 11.66 34.13 25.15
CA ASP A 71 10.36 34.78 25.44
C ASP A 71 9.39 33.89 26.26
N GLY A 72 8.39 34.53 26.87
CA GLY A 72 7.31 33.91 27.66
C GLY A 72 6.00 33.67 26.89
N GLY A 73 6.05 33.52 25.57
CA GLY A 73 4.94 33.22 24.67
C GLY A 73 4.71 34.32 23.64
N MET A 74 4.98 34.03 22.36
CA MET A 74 4.67 34.94 21.24
C MET A 74 3.22 34.77 20.75
N SER A 75 2.43 35.85 20.80
CA SER A 75 1.07 35.85 20.24
C SER A 75 0.83 36.98 19.22
N GLY A 76 0.50 36.61 17.98
CA GLY A 76 0.09 37.55 16.93
C GLY A 76 1.19 38.48 16.40
N ALA A 77 2.45 38.04 16.42
CA ALA A 77 3.58 38.78 15.82
C ALA A 77 3.57 38.68 14.29
N MET A 78 4.00 39.74 13.61
CA MET A 78 4.24 39.78 12.17
C MET A 78 5.73 40.04 11.94
N VAL A 79 6.43 39.15 11.24
CA VAL A 79 7.86 39.29 10.92
C VAL A 79 7.97 39.33 9.41
N GLU A 80 8.45 40.44 8.86
CA GLU A 80 8.74 40.62 7.43
C GLU A 80 10.26 40.71 7.26
N ASP A 81 10.90 39.59 6.90
CA ASP A 81 12.37 39.49 6.84
C ASP A 81 12.91 38.96 5.49
N GLY A 82 14.12 39.37 5.11
CA GLY A 82 14.74 38.90 3.87
C GLY A 82 15.23 37.45 3.91
N GLU A 83 16.02 37.09 4.93
CA GLU A 83 16.63 35.77 5.13
C GLU A 83 16.81 35.54 6.65
N MET A 84 16.37 34.38 7.16
CA MET A 84 16.63 33.98 8.56
C MET A 84 17.55 32.77 8.62
N SER A 85 18.70 32.90 9.31
CA SER A 85 19.68 31.82 9.42
C SER A 85 20.24 31.63 10.83
N GLY A 86 20.07 30.44 11.39
CA GLY A 86 20.68 30.05 12.68
C GLY A 86 20.09 30.77 13.89
N ALA A 87 18.84 31.20 13.83
CA ALA A 87 18.14 31.77 14.97
C ALA A 87 17.76 30.68 15.98
N VAL A 88 17.91 30.96 17.27
CA VAL A 88 17.43 30.10 18.36
C VAL A 88 16.27 30.81 19.02
N VAL A 89 15.11 30.17 19.08
CA VAL A 89 13.94 30.69 19.79
C VAL A 89 13.67 29.78 20.97
N GLU A 90 13.91 30.29 22.18
CA GLU A 90 13.53 29.65 23.44
C GLU A 90 12.20 30.29 23.89
N ASP A 91 11.05 29.67 23.63
CA ASP A 91 9.73 30.26 23.91
C ASP A 91 8.79 29.28 24.62
N GLU A 92 7.78 29.71 25.40
CA GLU A 92 6.72 28.83 25.93
C GLU A 92 5.63 28.49 24.88
N GLY A 93 5.63 29.14 23.71
CA GLY A 93 4.82 28.77 22.54
C GLY A 93 4.49 29.93 21.58
N ILE A 94 4.57 29.67 20.27
CA ILE A 94 4.24 30.62 19.20
C ILE A 94 2.79 30.37 18.75
N SER A 95 1.92 31.39 18.88
CA SER A 95 0.50 31.27 18.49
C SER A 95 0.05 32.40 17.56
N GLY A 96 -0.46 32.02 16.39
CA GLY A 96 -1.05 32.97 15.42
C GLY A 96 -0.04 34.00 14.86
N ALA A 97 1.24 33.66 14.78
CA ALA A 97 2.25 34.50 14.14
C ALA A 97 2.12 34.43 12.61
N VAL A 98 2.39 35.53 11.92
CA VAL A 98 2.55 35.60 10.46
C VAL A 98 4.00 35.92 10.17
N VAL A 99 4.69 35.06 9.44
CA VAL A 99 6.11 35.22 9.11
C VAL A 99 6.23 35.25 7.59
N GLU A 100 6.55 36.41 7.04
CA GLU A 100 6.84 36.60 5.61
C GLU A 100 8.37 36.66 5.44
N VAL A 101 9.00 35.59 4.94
CA VAL A 101 10.47 35.50 4.81
C VAL A 101 10.89 34.92 3.46
N GLY A 102 12.05 35.32 2.91
CA GLY A 102 12.58 34.67 1.71
C GLY A 102 12.98 33.21 1.94
N GLU A 103 13.89 32.96 2.89
CA GLU A 103 14.39 31.61 3.24
C GLU A 103 14.58 31.51 4.76
N VAL A 104 14.19 30.37 5.36
CA VAL A 104 14.50 30.03 6.76
C VAL A 104 15.44 28.83 6.78
N SER A 105 16.63 28.98 7.37
CA SER A 105 17.64 27.92 7.43
C SER A 105 18.27 27.74 8.81
N GLY A 106 18.18 26.54 9.38
CA GLY A 106 18.86 26.16 10.62
C GLY A 106 18.31 26.83 11.87
N ALA A 107 17.00 27.12 11.90
CA ALA A 107 16.34 27.64 13.09
C ALA A 107 16.16 26.51 14.12
N MET A 108 16.51 26.77 15.38
CA MET A 108 16.33 25.86 16.50
C MET A 108 15.25 26.43 17.40
N VAL A 109 14.17 25.69 17.62
CA VAL A 109 13.10 26.11 18.52
C VAL A 109 13.16 25.20 19.73
N GLU A 110 13.71 25.73 20.82
CA GLU A 110 13.76 25.02 22.10
C GLU A 110 12.53 25.46 22.92
N ASP A 111 11.68 24.52 23.32
CA ASP A 111 10.69 24.67 24.41
C ASP A 111 9.27 25.29 24.17
N GLY A 112 8.84 25.56 22.93
CA GLY A 112 7.52 26.18 22.66
C GLY A 112 6.81 25.67 21.40
N GLY A 113 5.60 25.10 21.53
CA GLY A 113 4.83 24.60 20.38
C GLY A 113 4.36 25.71 19.44
N MET A 114 4.33 25.44 18.13
CA MET A 114 3.73 26.34 17.13
C MET A 114 2.26 25.99 16.93
N SER A 115 1.36 26.95 17.13
CA SER A 115 -0.09 26.76 16.90
C SER A 115 -0.66 27.84 15.99
N GLY A 116 -1.10 27.45 14.79
CA GLY A 116 -1.75 28.35 13.83
C GLY A 116 -0.84 29.44 13.28
N ALA A 117 0.45 29.16 13.10
CA ALA A 117 1.38 30.07 12.44
C ALA A 117 1.17 30.01 10.91
N VAL A 118 1.17 31.16 10.25
CA VAL A 118 1.19 31.26 8.78
C VAL A 118 2.58 31.72 8.39
N VAL A 119 3.26 30.96 7.54
CA VAL A 119 4.64 31.18 7.15
C VAL A 119 4.67 31.28 5.62
N GLU A 120 4.68 32.50 5.09
CA GLU A 120 4.83 32.74 3.65
C GLU A 120 6.34 32.76 3.34
N VAL A 121 6.89 31.63 2.86
CA VAL A 121 8.33 31.47 2.61
C VAL A 121 8.60 30.66 1.35
N GLU A 122 9.69 30.96 0.63
CA GLU A 122 10.08 30.12 -0.53
C GLU A 122 10.64 28.75 -0.09
N GLU A 123 11.27 28.62 1.10
CA GLU A 123 11.75 27.34 1.65
C GLU A 123 11.94 27.39 3.18
N VAL A 124 11.52 26.33 3.91
CA VAL A 124 11.94 26.06 5.30
C VAL A 124 12.94 24.90 5.32
N SER A 125 14.16 25.12 5.81
CA SER A 125 15.20 24.09 5.87
C SER A 125 15.90 23.98 7.22
N GLY A 126 16.12 22.75 7.68
CA GLY A 126 16.95 22.47 8.86
C GLY A 126 16.36 22.97 10.18
N ALA A 127 15.03 23.00 10.27
CA ALA A 127 14.37 23.26 11.55
C ALA A 127 14.54 22.04 12.47
N VAL A 128 14.97 22.27 13.71
CA VAL A 128 14.99 21.28 14.80
C VAL A 128 14.00 21.74 15.85
N VAL A 129 13.06 20.87 16.21
CA VAL A 129 12.04 21.12 17.23
C VAL A 129 12.19 20.07 18.32
N GLU A 130 12.66 20.47 19.50
CA GLU A 130 12.75 19.59 20.66
C GLU A 130 11.51 19.78 21.56
N ASP A 131 10.87 18.66 21.97
CA ASP A 131 9.84 18.56 23.00
C ASP A 131 8.45 19.21 22.72
N ARG A 132 7.79 19.13 21.53
CA ARG A 132 6.32 19.45 21.35
C ARG A 132 5.77 19.33 19.90
N GLU A 133 4.42 19.39 19.77
CA GLU A 133 3.65 19.37 18.50
C GLU A 133 3.72 20.67 17.67
N MET A 134 3.91 20.56 16.34
CA MET A 134 3.59 21.62 15.37
C MET A 134 2.13 21.48 14.93
N SER A 135 1.26 22.41 15.30
CA SER A 135 -0.18 22.33 14.98
C SER A 135 -0.66 23.46 14.06
N GLY A 136 -1.21 23.14 12.90
CA GLY A 136 -1.87 24.12 12.03
C GLY A 136 -0.93 25.14 11.38
N ALA A 137 0.33 24.76 11.11
CA ALA A 137 1.25 25.60 10.35
C ALA A 137 0.83 25.62 8.86
N VAL A 138 0.78 26.80 8.24
CA VAL A 138 0.53 26.95 6.79
C VAL A 138 1.80 27.48 6.15
N VAL A 139 2.31 26.81 5.11
CA VAL A 139 3.42 27.29 4.27
C VAL A 139 2.89 27.51 2.86
N GLU A 140 2.95 28.76 2.38
CA GLU A 140 2.57 29.13 1.02
C GLU A 140 3.85 29.35 0.19
N ASP A 141 3.93 28.76 -1.01
CA ASP A 141 4.99 28.92 -2.04
C ASP A 141 6.38 28.30 -1.71
N GLY A 142 6.47 27.27 -0.84
CA GLY A 142 7.76 26.67 -0.47
C GLY A 142 7.74 25.27 0.13
N GLY A 143 8.86 24.54 0.01
CA GLY A 143 9.03 23.21 0.61
C GLY A 143 9.30 23.25 2.12
N MET A 144 8.81 22.24 2.84
CA MET A 144 9.19 21.99 4.24
C MET A 144 10.25 20.88 4.29
N SER A 145 11.45 21.22 4.74
CA SER A 145 12.48 20.24 5.12
C SER A 145 12.81 20.36 6.61
N VAL A 146 12.12 19.54 7.40
CA VAL A 146 12.35 19.41 8.85
C VAL A 146 13.48 18.40 9.05
N GLU A 147 14.50 18.72 9.86
CA GLU A 147 15.60 17.77 10.09
C GLU A 147 15.31 16.81 11.25
N VAL A 148 14.78 17.27 12.38
CA VAL A 148 14.42 16.42 13.53
C VAL A 148 13.30 17.06 14.38
N VAL A 149 12.28 16.26 14.73
CA VAL A 149 11.29 16.52 15.78
C VAL A 149 11.47 15.45 16.86
N GLU A 150 11.94 15.84 18.04
CA GLU A 150 12.09 14.92 19.19
C GLU A 150 10.90 15.09 20.15
N ASP A 151 10.23 13.99 20.54
CA ASP A 151 9.13 13.96 21.53
C ASP A 151 7.89 14.82 21.15
N GLY A 152 7.61 14.98 19.86
CA GLY A 152 6.52 15.82 19.32
C GLY A 152 6.00 15.39 17.94
N GLY A 153 4.83 15.88 17.52
CA GLY A 153 4.18 15.51 16.25
C GLY A 153 3.90 16.67 15.30
N VAL A 154 3.73 16.40 14.00
CA VAL A 154 3.23 17.39 13.03
C VAL A 154 1.74 17.15 12.86
N SER A 155 0.90 18.07 13.34
CA SER A 155 -0.56 17.98 13.22
C SER A 155 -1.15 19.11 12.37
N GLY A 156 -1.89 18.78 11.32
CA GLY A 156 -2.64 19.77 10.54
C GLY A 156 -1.78 20.79 9.81
N ALA A 157 -0.52 20.46 9.52
CA ALA A 157 0.32 21.31 8.68
C ALA A 157 -0.24 21.34 7.25
N VAL A 158 -0.28 22.51 6.63
CA VAL A 158 -0.68 22.70 5.23
C VAL A 158 0.52 23.28 4.49
N VAL A 159 0.89 22.66 3.37
CA VAL A 159 1.92 23.18 2.45
C VAL A 159 1.25 23.38 1.09
N GLU A 160 1.17 24.62 0.63
CA GLU A 160 0.66 25.00 -0.69
C GLU A 160 1.85 25.25 -1.64
N ASP A 161 1.87 24.63 -2.82
CA ASP A 161 2.89 24.79 -3.86
C ASP A 161 4.32 24.36 -3.42
N GLY A 162 4.43 23.32 -2.59
CA GLY A 162 5.71 22.80 -2.05
C GLY A 162 5.62 21.39 -1.47
N GLY A 163 6.75 20.70 -1.29
CA GLY A 163 6.79 19.32 -0.75
C GLY A 163 7.29 19.23 0.70
N MET A 164 6.91 18.17 1.41
CA MET A 164 7.52 17.81 2.70
C MET A 164 8.66 16.81 2.46
N SER A 165 9.87 17.12 2.92
CA SER A 165 11.02 16.22 2.75
C SER A 165 11.89 16.05 3.99
N GLY A 166 12.31 14.81 4.26
CA GLY A 166 13.34 14.51 5.27
C GLY A 166 12.92 14.68 6.74
N ALA A 167 11.62 14.83 7.02
CA ALA A 167 11.12 14.97 8.39
C ALA A 167 11.41 13.71 9.20
N MET A 168 12.28 13.83 10.20
CA MET A 168 12.53 12.78 11.21
C MET A 168 11.70 13.10 12.45
N VAL A 169 10.87 12.15 12.90
CA VAL A 169 10.03 12.25 14.10
C VAL A 169 10.42 11.10 15.04
N GLU A 170 11.12 11.44 16.13
CA GLU A 170 11.44 10.51 17.21
C GLU A 170 10.33 10.60 18.28
N ASP A 171 9.62 9.50 18.54
CA ASP A 171 8.52 9.42 19.53
C ASP A 171 7.35 10.42 19.28
N GLY A 172 6.73 10.40 18.09
CA GLY A 172 5.65 11.33 17.73
C GLY A 172 4.77 10.94 16.53
N GLU A 173 3.66 11.66 16.32
CA GLU A 173 2.69 11.38 15.25
C GLU A 173 2.72 12.47 14.16
N MET A 174 2.65 12.06 12.89
CA MET A 174 2.28 12.99 11.80
C MET A 174 0.79 12.80 11.50
N SER A 175 -0.05 13.76 11.90
CA SER A 175 -1.51 13.66 11.71
C SER A 175 -2.10 14.79 10.87
N GLY A 176 -2.90 14.47 9.86
CA GLY A 176 -3.67 15.48 9.12
C GLY A 176 -2.84 16.49 8.34
N ALA A 177 -1.59 16.15 7.99
CA ALA A 177 -0.76 16.95 7.10
C ALA A 177 -1.41 17.04 5.70
N VAL A 178 -1.53 18.22 5.13
CA VAL A 178 -2.05 18.48 3.78
C VAL A 178 -0.92 19.08 2.95
N VAL A 179 -0.67 18.51 1.78
CA VAL A 179 0.28 19.04 0.79
C VAL A 179 -0.47 19.23 -0.51
N GLU A 180 -0.61 20.47 -0.97
CA GLU A 180 -1.21 20.83 -2.25
C GLU A 180 -0.08 21.15 -3.25
N ASP A 181 -0.11 20.55 -4.45
CA ASP A 181 0.87 20.77 -5.53
C ASP A 181 2.33 20.39 -5.14
N GLY A 182 2.50 19.34 -4.34
CA GLY A 182 3.81 18.84 -3.89
C GLY A 182 3.76 17.43 -3.30
N GLY A 183 4.92 16.83 -3.00
CA GLY A 183 5.01 15.45 -2.49
C GLY A 183 5.56 15.32 -1.08
N MET A 184 5.27 14.22 -0.40
CA MET A 184 5.94 13.81 0.84
C MET A 184 7.06 12.83 0.52
N SER A 185 8.30 13.13 0.93
CA SER A 185 9.45 12.28 0.61
C SER A 185 10.41 12.07 1.77
N GLY A 186 10.80 10.82 2.02
CA GLY A 186 11.84 10.49 2.99
C GLY A 186 11.50 10.87 4.43
N ALA A 187 10.22 10.89 4.80
CA ALA A 187 9.83 11.06 6.19
C ALA A 187 10.21 9.80 7.00
N VAL A 188 10.77 9.97 8.18
CA VAL A 188 11.17 8.89 9.10
C VAL A 188 10.42 9.09 10.40
N VAL A 189 9.65 8.10 10.85
CA VAL A 189 8.95 8.10 12.13
C VAL A 189 9.46 6.90 12.92
N GLU A 190 10.22 7.10 14.00
CA GLU A 190 10.83 5.98 14.73
C GLU A 190 9.85 5.27 15.68
N VAL A 191 8.87 6.00 16.23
CA VAL A 191 7.79 5.46 17.07
C VAL A 191 6.59 6.38 16.90
N GLY A 192 5.53 5.91 16.24
CA GLY A 192 4.31 6.69 16.05
C GLY A 192 3.56 6.39 14.76
N GLU A 193 2.56 7.21 14.43
CA GLU A 193 1.67 6.97 13.28
C GLU A 193 1.76 8.12 12.27
N VAL A 194 1.72 7.78 10.98
CA VAL A 194 1.38 8.74 9.92
C VAL A 194 -0.11 8.57 9.64
N SER A 195 -0.93 9.48 10.15
CA SER A 195 -2.39 9.35 10.11
C SER A 195 -3.07 10.48 9.34
N GLY A 196 -3.94 10.16 8.38
CA GLY A 196 -4.76 11.15 7.69
C GLY A 196 -3.98 12.19 6.87
N ALA A 197 -2.77 11.86 6.43
CA ALA A 197 -2.00 12.68 5.50
C ALA A 197 -2.73 12.78 4.16
N VAL A 198 -2.88 13.99 3.61
CA VAL A 198 -3.49 14.27 2.31
C VAL A 198 -2.43 14.90 1.41
N VAL A 199 -2.24 14.34 0.22
CA VAL A 199 -1.37 14.90 -0.81
C VAL A 199 -2.20 15.07 -2.08
N GLU A 200 -2.36 16.31 -2.53
CA GLU A 200 -3.03 16.66 -3.79
C GLU A 200 -1.94 17.04 -4.82
N ASP A 201 -2.02 16.49 -6.03
CA ASP A 201 -1.10 16.77 -7.14
C ASP A 201 0.39 16.42 -6.82
N GLY A 202 0.61 15.33 -6.07
CA GLY A 202 1.92 14.82 -5.73
C GLY A 202 1.89 13.42 -5.09
N GLY A 203 3.06 12.87 -4.74
CA GLY A 203 3.17 11.49 -4.23
C GLY A 203 3.79 11.37 -2.85
N MET A 204 3.56 10.24 -2.18
CA MET A 204 4.30 9.83 -0.98
C MET A 204 5.39 8.84 -1.36
N SER A 205 6.64 9.15 -1.03
CA SER A 205 7.78 8.31 -1.42
C SER A 205 8.80 8.11 -0.30
N GLY A 206 9.23 6.85 -0.11
CA GLY A 206 10.34 6.53 0.79
C GLY A 206 10.10 6.86 2.27
N ALA A 207 8.83 6.85 2.71
CA ALA A 207 8.51 6.99 4.12
C ALA A 207 9.03 5.77 4.89
N MET A 208 9.66 5.97 6.05
CA MET A 208 10.06 4.93 6.99
C MET A 208 9.29 5.11 8.28
N VAL A 209 8.64 4.04 8.76
CA VAL A 209 7.94 4.02 10.03
C VAL A 209 8.43 2.81 10.82
N GLU A 210 9.16 3.03 11.90
CA GLU A 210 9.53 2.00 12.88
C GLU A 210 8.46 2.01 14.00
N ASP A 211 8.04 0.83 14.48
CA ASP A 211 7.07 0.68 15.59
C ASP A 211 5.76 1.51 15.42
N GLY A 212 5.14 1.46 14.23
CA GLY A 212 4.07 2.40 13.87
C GLY A 212 3.20 2.04 12.66
N GLU A 213 2.07 2.74 12.48
CA GLU A 213 1.15 2.52 11.33
C GLU A 213 1.08 3.74 10.41
N MET A 214 0.99 3.49 9.10
CA MET A 214 0.48 4.49 8.15
C MET A 214 -1.02 4.27 7.96
N SER A 215 -1.86 5.19 8.45
CA SER A 215 -3.31 5.02 8.44
C SER A 215 -4.07 6.17 7.78
N GLY A 216 -4.96 5.88 6.83
CA GLY A 216 -5.85 6.88 6.26
C GLY A 216 -5.15 7.93 5.40
N ALA A 217 -3.96 7.62 4.88
CA ALA A 217 -3.28 8.41 3.87
C ALA A 217 -4.16 8.54 2.61
N VAL A 218 -4.27 9.75 2.07
CA VAL A 218 -4.97 10.06 0.81
C VAL A 218 -3.97 10.71 -0.13
N VAL A 219 -3.84 10.17 -1.34
CA VAL A 219 -3.02 10.73 -2.41
C VAL A 219 -3.90 10.92 -3.64
N GLU A 220 -4.11 12.15 -4.07
CA GLU A 220 -4.83 12.49 -5.30
C GLU A 220 -3.81 12.93 -6.36
N ASP A 221 -3.94 12.42 -7.59
CA ASP A 221 -3.06 12.74 -8.72
C ASP A 221 -1.56 12.40 -8.48
N GLY A 222 -1.31 11.30 -7.76
CA GLY A 222 0.02 10.79 -7.49
C GLY A 222 0.03 9.41 -6.84
N GLY A 223 1.22 8.87 -6.53
CA GLY A 223 1.38 7.51 -6.02
C GLY A 223 2.00 7.41 -4.63
N MET A 224 1.78 6.28 -3.97
CA MET A 224 2.59 5.83 -2.84
C MET A 224 3.70 4.91 -3.34
N SER A 225 4.93 5.12 -2.88
CA SER A 225 6.05 4.27 -3.33
C SER A 225 7.16 4.11 -2.32
N GLY A 226 7.69 2.88 -2.23
CA GLY A 226 8.92 2.59 -1.50
C GLY A 226 8.84 2.87 0.00
N ALA A 227 7.65 2.85 0.57
CA ALA A 227 7.49 3.02 2.01
C ALA A 227 7.96 1.76 2.75
N VAL A 228 8.62 1.93 3.90
CA VAL A 228 9.09 0.84 4.77
C VAL A 228 8.39 1.00 6.11
N VAL A 229 7.67 -0.02 6.55
CA VAL A 229 6.97 -0.05 7.84
C VAL A 229 7.43 -1.28 8.63
N GLU A 230 8.12 -1.07 9.74
CA GLU A 230 8.55 -2.14 10.65
C GLU A 230 7.63 -2.15 11.89
N ASP A 231 7.21 -3.33 12.35
CA ASP A 231 6.35 -3.52 13.54
C ASP A 231 5.00 -2.76 13.46
N GLY A 232 4.45 -2.63 12.24
CA GLY A 232 3.14 -2.04 11.98
C GLY A 232 2.71 -2.16 10.52
N GLY A 233 1.71 -1.40 10.07
CA GLY A 233 1.11 -1.63 8.74
C GLY A 233 0.57 -0.41 8.03
N ILE A 234 0.18 -0.62 6.78
CA ILE A 234 -0.51 0.38 5.95
C ILE A 234 -1.99 0.07 6.00
N SER A 235 -2.81 1.00 6.50
CA SER A 235 -4.24 0.79 6.66
C SER A 235 -5.06 1.91 6.05
N ARG A 236 -6.10 1.56 5.28
CA ARG A 236 -7.06 2.52 4.69
C ARG A 236 -6.39 3.63 3.85
N ALA A 237 -5.28 3.32 3.21
CA ALA A 237 -4.69 4.22 2.22
C ALA A 237 -5.65 4.36 1.03
N VAL A 238 -5.81 5.57 0.51
CA VAL A 238 -6.56 5.88 -0.70
C VAL A 238 -5.60 6.56 -1.67
N VAL A 239 -5.49 6.02 -2.88
CA VAL A 239 -4.69 6.58 -3.96
C VAL A 239 -5.58 6.73 -5.17
N GLU A 240 -5.81 7.97 -5.62
CA GLU A 240 -6.60 8.32 -6.81
C GLU A 240 -5.64 8.80 -7.91
N ASP A 241 -5.83 8.34 -9.14
CA ASP A 241 -4.99 8.69 -10.31
C ASP A 241 -3.49 8.36 -10.12
N GLY A 242 -3.20 7.26 -9.41
CA GLY A 242 -1.87 6.73 -9.18
C GLY A 242 -1.85 5.34 -8.55
N GLY A 243 -0.66 4.85 -8.18
CA GLY A 243 -0.49 3.48 -7.67
C GLY A 243 0.26 3.38 -6.35
N MET A 244 0.19 2.21 -5.74
CA MET A 244 1.08 1.77 -4.66
C MET A 244 2.19 0.91 -5.26
N SER A 245 3.45 1.16 -4.88
CA SER A 245 4.56 0.41 -5.47
C SER A 245 5.78 0.25 -4.56
N GLY A 246 6.20 -1.00 -4.38
CA GLY A 246 7.44 -1.34 -3.69
C GLY A 246 7.41 -1.06 -2.20
N GLU A 247 6.24 -1.08 -1.56
CA GLU A 247 6.11 -1.01 -0.12
C GLU A 247 6.69 -2.26 0.54
N VAL A 248 7.43 -2.07 1.64
CA VAL A 248 7.96 -3.13 2.49
C VAL A 248 7.29 -3.01 3.86
N VAL A 249 6.62 -4.06 4.31
CA VAL A 249 5.92 -4.09 5.60
C VAL A 249 6.37 -5.33 6.38
N GLU A 250 7.06 -5.13 7.48
CA GLU A 250 7.51 -6.19 8.39
C GLU A 250 6.63 -6.21 9.66
N ASP A 251 6.18 -7.38 10.08
CA ASP A 251 5.37 -7.59 11.29
C ASP A 251 4.00 -6.85 11.30
N GLY A 252 3.46 -6.52 10.12
CA GLY A 252 2.11 -5.99 9.96
C GLY A 252 1.49 -6.27 8.58
N GLY A 253 0.76 -5.34 7.96
CA GLY A 253 0.19 -5.64 6.64
C GLY A 253 -0.56 -4.49 5.98
N ILE A 254 -0.92 -4.69 4.71
CA ILE A 254 -1.65 -3.71 3.91
C ILE A 254 -3.15 -4.03 3.99
N ASN A 255 -3.92 -3.19 4.68
CA ASN A 255 -5.30 -3.48 5.04
C ASN A 255 -6.28 -2.40 4.54
N GLY A 256 -7.20 -2.77 3.65
CA GLY A 256 -8.26 -1.88 3.19
C GLY A 256 -7.76 -0.72 2.33
N ALA A 257 -6.66 -0.91 1.60
CA ALA A 257 -6.19 0.07 0.63
C ALA A 257 -7.17 0.18 -0.54
N VAL A 258 -7.38 1.39 -1.06
CA VAL A 258 -8.20 1.68 -2.24
C VAL A 258 -7.30 2.40 -3.24
N VAL A 259 -7.20 1.86 -4.46
CA VAL A 259 -6.41 2.44 -5.55
C VAL A 259 -7.32 2.61 -6.77
N GLU A 260 -7.69 3.85 -7.06
CA GLU A 260 -8.50 4.25 -8.22
C GLU A 260 -7.57 4.71 -9.36
N ASP A 261 -7.84 4.28 -10.60
CA ASP A 261 -7.05 4.61 -11.79
C ASP A 261 -5.54 4.26 -11.69
N GLY A 262 -5.21 3.16 -10.98
CA GLY A 262 -3.86 2.62 -10.88
C GLY A 262 -3.80 1.19 -10.30
N GLY A 263 -2.65 0.82 -9.73
CA GLY A 263 -2.41 -0.55 -9.25
C GLY A 263 -1.52 -0.65 -8.02
N MET A 264 -1.47 -1.86 -7.47
CA MET A 264 -0.52 -2.29 -6.44
C MET A 264 0.57 -3.13 -7.12
N SER A 265 1.84 -2.75 -6.97
CA SER A 265 2.95 -3.46 -7.58
C SER A 265 4.21 -3.64 -6.71
N GLY A 266 4.65 -4.89 -6.58
CA GLY A 266 5.95 -5.21 -5.99
C GLY A 266 6.02 -5.03 -4.48
N GLU A 267 4.88 -5.14 -3.79
CA GLU A 267 4.80 -5.12 -2.33
C GLU A 267 5.54 -6.32 -1.73
N VAL A 268 6.23 -6.10 -0.61
CA VAL A 268 6.84 -7.13 0.21
C VAL A 268 6.24 -7.05 1.60
N VAL A 269 5.58 -8.11 2.06
CA VAL A 269 4.89 -8.14 3.35
C VAL A 269 5.33 -9.37 4.14
N GLU A 270 6.15 -9.17 5.17
CA GLU A 270 6.66 -10.21 6.07
C GLU A 270 5.81 -10.27 7.36
N ASP A 271 5.53 -11.50 7.85
CA ASP A 271 4.68 -11.77 9.02
C ASP A 271 3.26 -11.14 8.96
N GLY A 272 2.76 -11.04 7.73
CA GLY A 272 1.71 -10.12 7.35
C GLY A 272 0.85 -10.52 6.17
N GLY A 273 -0.02 -9.62 5.71
CA GLY A 273 -0.82 -9.87 4.51
C GLY A 273 -1.46 -8.64 3.88
N ILE A 274 -1.91 -8.82 2.64
CA ILE A 274 -2.70 -7.83 1.89
C ILE A 274 -4.17 -8.22 2.03
N ASN A 275 -4.99 -7.41 2.71
CA ASN A 275 -6.36 -7.79 3.03
C ASN A 275 -7.37 -6.68 2.77
N GLY A 276 -8.39 -6.99 1.96
CA GLY A 276 -9.47 -6.07 1.63
C GLY A 276 -9.05 -4.93 0.72
N ALA A 277 -8.00 -5.10 -0.07
CA ALA A 277 -7.59 -4.13 -1.08
C ALA A 277 -8.66 -4.01 -2.18
N VAL A 278 -8.92 -2.80 -2.65
CA VAL A 278 -9.80 -2.50 -3.79
C VAL A 278 -8.96 -1.78 -4.84
N VAL A 279 -8.89 -2.30 -6.06
CA VAL A 279 -8.08 -1.72 -7.15
C VAL A 279 -8.93 -1.67 -8.42
N GLU A 280 -9.12 -0.50 -9.02
CA GLU A 280 -10.10 -0.36 -10.12
C GLU A 280 -9.53 -0.54 -11.53
N ASP A 281 -8.20 -0.57 -11.73
CA ASP A 281 -7.61 -0.51 -13.09
C ASP A 281 -6.45 -1.49 -13.34
N GLU A 282 -5.26 -1.28 -12.74
CA GLU A 282 -4.07 -2.09 -13.10
C GLU A 282 -3.96 -3.40 -12.29
N GLY A 283 -4.69 -3.50 -11.18
CA GLY A 283 -4.74 -4.68 -10.31
C GLY A 283 -3.58 -4.81 -9.31
N VAL A 284 -3.33 -6.04 -8.85
CA VAL A 284 -2.29 -6.38 -7.87
C VAL A 284 -1.21 -7.24 -8.54
N SER A 285 0.05 -6.80 -8.54
CA SER A 285 1.11 -7.45 -9.31
C SER A 285 2.42 -7.63 -8.55
N GLY A 286 3.03 -8.81 -8.62
CA GLY A 286 4.36 -9.05 -8.09
C GLY A 286 4.50 -8.94 -6.56
N ALA A 287 3.39 -9.00 -5.83
CA ALA A 287 3.39 -9.00 -4.37
C ALA A 287 4.07 -10.27 -3.81
N VAL A 288 4.93 -10.10 -2.81
CA VAL A 288 5.57 -11.18 -2.05
C VAL A 288 5.04 -11.09 -0.62
N VAL A 289 4.39 -12.16 -0.14
CA VAL A 289 3.75 -12.18 1.19
C VAL A 289 4.12 -13.45 1.96
N GLU A 290 4.61 -13.30 3.17
CA GLU A 290 4.95 -14.42 4.05
C GLU A 290 3.94 -14.54 5.23
N TYR A 291 3.58 -15.77 5.60
CA TYR A 291 2.77 -16.19 6.77
C TYR A 291 1.25 -15.92 6.78
N ARG A 292 0.69 -15.04 5.94
CA ARG A 292 -0.79 -14.91 5.83
C ARG A 292 -1.31 -14.95 4.39
N GLY A 293 -0.80 -14.07 3.54
CA GLY A 293 -1.18 -14.00 2.12
C GLY A 293 -2.19 -12.90 1.76
N ILE A 294 -2.84 -13.07 0.61
CA ILE A 294 -3.71 -12.07 -0.03
C ILE A 294 -5.17 -12.46 0.16
N ASN A 295 -5.95 -11.59 0.81
CA ASN A 295 -7.31 -11.94 1.25
C ASN A 295 -8.32 -10.87 0.82
N ARG A 296 -9.43 -11.28 0.19
CA ARG A 296 -10.54 -10.40 -0.20
C ARG A 296 -10.11 -9.17 -1.01
N ALA A 297 -9.12 -9.33 -1.89
CA ALA A 297 -8.82 -8.32 -2.88
C ALA A 297 -9.99 -8.22 -3.86
N VAL A 298 -10.44 -7.01 -4.15
CA VAL A 298 -11.41 -6.71 -5.21
C VAL A 298 -10.64 -5.96 -6.29
N VAL A 299 -10.68 -6.47 -7.52
CA VAL A 299 -10.02 -5.84 -8.67
C VAL A 299 -11.04 -5.66 -9.78
N GLU A 300 -11.25 -4.43 -10.23
CA GLU A 300 -12.04 -4.11 -11.43
C GLU A 300 -11.04 -3.81 -12.57
N ASP A 301 -11.36 -4.18 -13.82
CA ASP A 301 -10.60 -3.95 -15.08
C ASP A 301 -9.10 -4.41 -15.12
N GLY A 302 -8.61 -5.00 -14.03
CA GLY A 302 -7.24 -5.45 -13.79
C GLY A 302 -7.14 -6.90 -13.29
N GLY A 303 -5.96 -7.33 -12.83
CA GLY A 303 -5.76 -8.72 -12.39
C GLY A 303 -4.88 -8.90 -11.17
N VAL A 304 -4.89 -10.11 -10.61
CA VAL A 304 -3.91 -10.54 -9.59
C VAL A 304 -2.82 -11.34 -10.28
N SER A 305 -1.61 -10.80 -10.39
CA SER A 305 -0.56 -11.42 -11.21
C SER A 305 0.79 -11.56 -10.51
N GLY A 306 1.45 -12.70 -10.69
CA GLY A 306 2.82 -12.92 -10.20
C GLY A 306 2.99 -12.83 -8.68
N ALA A 307 1.90 -12.99 -7.92
CA ALA A 307 1.97 -13.01 -6.46
C ALA A 307 2.74 -14.25 -5.98
N VAL A 308 3.62 -14.08 -5.02
CA VAL A 308 4.33 -15.16 -4.33
C VAL A 308 3.89 -15.13 -2.88
N VAL A 309 3.34 -16.24 -2.39
CA VAL A 309 2.84 -16.36 -1.02
C VAL A 309 3.46 -17.59 -0.36
N GLU A 310 4.19 -17.41 0.74
CA GLU A 310 4.79 -18.49 1.54
C GLU A 310 4.08 -18.60 2.89
N ASP A 311 3.79 -19.82 3.36
CA ASP A 311 3.09 -20.08 4.63
C ASP A 311 1.72 -19.36 4.76
N GLY A 312 1.07 -19.08 3.62
CA GLY A 312 -0.16 -18.28 3.50
C GLY A 312 -0.96 -18.63 2.25
N GLY A 313 -2.08 -17.95 2.01
CA GLY A 313 -2.96 -18.26 0.88
C GLY A 313 -3.45 -17.05 0.10
N VAL A 314 -4.04 -17.31 -1.08
CA VAL A 314 -4.83 -16.31 -1.81
C VAL A 314 -6.31 -16.68 -1.66
N SER A 315 -7.07 -15.90 -0.90
CA SER A 315 -8.45 -16.27 -0.53
C SER A 315 -9.47 -15.17 -0.80
N GLY A 316 -10.59 -15.55 -1.42
CA GLY A 316 -11.76 -14.69 -1.59
C GLY A 316 -11.53 -13.48 -2.49
N ALA A 317 -10.57 -13.55 -3.40
CA ALA A 317 -10.35 -12.51 -4.39
C ALA A 317 -11.55 -12.42 -5.35
N VAL A 318 -11.98 -11.20 -5.68
CA VAL A 318 -12.98 -10.92 -6.70
C VAL A 318 -12.29 -10.13 -7.79
N VAL A 319 -12.37 -10.59 -9.03
CA VAL A 319 -11.77 -9.92 -10.20
C VAL A 319 -12.84 -9.78 -11.28
N GLU A 320 -13.18 -8.55 -11.64
CA GLU A 320 -14.11 -8.22 -12.71
C GLU A 320 -13.32 -7.69 -13.92
N ASP A 321 -13.61 -8.16 -15.13
CA ASP A 321 -12.96 -7.73 -16.38
C ASP A 321 -11.43 -7.94 -16.43
N GLY A 322 -10.92 -8.91 -15.64
CA GLY A 322 -9.53 -9.32 -15.67
C GLY A 322 -9.28 -10.70 -15.06
N GLY A 323 -8.02 -11.03 -14.72
CA GLY A 323 -7.67 -12.43 -14.40
C GLY A 323 -6.63 -12.62 -13.32
N MET A 324 -6.50 -13.86 -12.85
CA MET A 324 -5.44 -14.26 -11.93
C MET A 324 -4.37 -15.06 -12.69
N SER A 325 -3.11 -14.65 -12.63
CA SER A 325 -2.06 -15.34 -13.40
C SER A 325 -0.71 -15.45 -12.69
N GLY A 326 -0.08 -16.62 -12.80
CA GLY A 326 1.28 -16.82 -12.32
C GLY A 326 1.46 -16.70 -10.80
N ALA A 327 0.39 -16.89 -10.02
CA ALA A 327 0.49 -16.95 -8.57
C ALA A 327 1.27 -18.19 -8.14
N MET A 328 2.21 -18.03 -7.21
CA MET A 328 2.93 -19.12 -6.56
C MET A 328 2.55 -19.12 -5.08
N VAL A 329 2.09 -20.26 -4.57
CA VAL A 329 1.71 -20.44 -3.17
C VAL A 329 2.44 -21.65 -2.62
N GLU A 330 3.27 -21.47 -1.60
CA GLU A 330 3.98 -22.54 -0.87
C GLU A 330 3.39 -22.66 0.54
N ASP A 331 3.10 -23.89 0.98
CA ASP A 331 2.54 -24.19 2.30
C ASP A 331 1.20 -23.47 2.60
N GLY A 332 0.36 -23.29 1.58
CA GLY A 332 -0.98 -22.73 1.76
C GLY A 332 -1.94 -22.91 0.57
N GLU A 333 -3.11 -22.28 0.63
CA GLU A 333 -4.23 -22.58 -0.28
C GLU A 333 -4.64 -21.37 -1.12
N MET A 334 -4.99 -21.63 -2.38
CA MET A 334 -5.86 -20.72 -3.14
C MET A 334 -7.31 -21.14 -2.90
N SER A 335 -8.18 -20.19 -2.56
CA SER A 335 -9.56 -20.54 -2.26
C SER A 335 -10.58 -19.43 -2.52
N GLY A 336 -11.73 -19.80 -3.06
CA GLY A 336 -12.90 -18.91 -3.14
C GLY A 336 -12.70 -17.69 -4.03
N ALA A 337 -11.77 -17.74 -4.99
CA ALA A 337 -11.65 -16.69 -6.00
C ALA A 337 -12.89 -16.67 -6.90
N VAL A 338 -13.41 -15.49 -7.20
CA VAL A 338 -14.49 -15.25 -8.16
C VAL A 338 -13.93 -14.35 -9.26
N ILE A 339 -14.00 -14.79 -10.49
CA ILE A 339 -13.48 -14.06 -11.65
C ILE A 339 -14.58 -13.96 -12.69
N GLU A 340 -14.97 -12.75 -13.05
CA GLU A 340 -15.96 -12.45 -14.09
C GLU A 340 -15.24 -11.82 -15.30
N ASP A 341 -15.57 -12.29 -16.52
CA ASP A 341 -14.99 -11.78 -17.77
C ASP A 341 -13.45 -11.89 -17.86
N GLY A 342 -12.86 -12.88 -17.18
CA GLY A 342 -11.46 -13.25 -17.33
C GLY A 342 -11.12 -14.64 -16.78
N GLY A 343 -9.85 -14.94 -16.54
CA GLY A 343 -9.43 -16.33 -16.30
C GLY A 343 -8.32 -16.51 -15.28
N MET A 344 -8.16 -17.76 -14.84
CA MET A 344 -7.01 -18.21 -14.05
C MET A 344 -5.98 -18.88 -14.96
N SER A 345 -4.70 -18.57 -14.77
CA SER A 345 -3.67 -19.30 -15.50
C SER A 345 -2.31 -19.39 -14.83
N GLY A 346 -1.67 -20.54 -14.98
CA GLY A 346 -0.26 -20.72 -14.58
C GLY A 346 -0.02 -20.60 -13.08
N ALA A 347 -1.04 -20.81 -12.26
CA ALA A 347 -0.88 -20.82 -10.82
C ALA A 347 -0.16 -22.10 -10.37
N VAL A 348 0.74 -21.98 -9.40
CA VAL A 348 1.50 -23.09 -8.82
C VAL A 348 1.22 -23.10 -7.32
N VAL A 349 0.75 -24.23 -6.79
CA VAL A 349 0.54 -24.45 -5.36
C VAL A 349 1.38 -25.64 -4.93
N GLU A 350 2.31 -25.44 -4.00
CA GLU A 350 3.14 -26.48 -3.39
C GLU A 350 2.69 -26.68 -1.94
N ASP A 351 2.54 -27.94 -1.51
CA ASP A 351 2.11 -28.32 -0.16
C ASP A 351 0.76 -27.68 0.26
N GLY A 352 -0.14 -27.57 -0.71
CA GLY A 352 -1.43 -26.90 -0.57
C GLY A 352 -2.43 -27.23 -1.68
N GLY A 353 -3.58 -26.53 -1.73
CA GLY A 353 -4.65 -26.84 -2.67
C GLY A 353 -5.36 -25.63 -3.29
N MET A 354 -6.17 -25.92 -4.29
CA MET A 354 -7.14 -24.99 -4.88
C MET A 354 -8.55 -25.43 -4.47
N SER A 355 -9.36 -24.51 -3.94
CA SER A 355 -10.74 -24.84 -3.58
C SER A 355 -11.78 -23.73 -3.78
N GLY A 356 -12.90 -24.10 -4.41
CA GLY A 356 -14.10 -23.26 -4.47
C GLY A 356 -13.96 -22.05 -5.40
N GLU A 357 -13.08 -22.13 -6.38
CA GLU A 357 -12.94 -21.09 -7.39
C GLU A 357 -14.14 -21.03 -8.32
N VAL A 358 -14.54 -19.83 -8.73
CA VAL A 358 -15.59 -19.57 -9.71
C VAL A 358 -15.02 -18.69 -10.81
N VAL A 359 -15.13 -19.12 -12.06
CA VAL A 359 -14.72 -18.35 -13.24
C VAL A 359 -15.89 -18.28 -14.21
N GLU A 360 -16.40 -17.09 -14.49
CA GLU A 360 -17.47 -16.83 -15.45
C GLU A 360 -16.89 -16.11 -16.68
N ASP A 361 -17.31 -16.53 -17.88
CA ASP A 361 -16.86 -15.96 -19.17
C ASP A 361 -15.32 -15.99 -19.39
N GLY A 362 -14.65 -16.94 -18.74
CA GLY A 362 -13.26 -17.29 -19.00
C GLY A 362 -12.87 -18.66 -18.47
N GLY A 363 -11.58 -18.97 -18.38
CA GLY A 363 -11.12 -20.34 -18.14
C GLY A 363 -9.98 -20.47 -17.14
N MET A 364 -9.76 -21.70 -16.68
CA MET A 364 -8.59 -22.09 -15.91
C MET A 364 -7.59 -22.77 -16.84
N SER A 365 -6.34 -22.33 -16.88
CA SER A 365 -5.32 -23.08 -17.60
C SER A 365 -3.89 -23.07 -17.07
N GLY A 366 -3.30 -24.27 -17.03
CA GLY A 366 -1.90 -24.47 -16.70
C GLY A 366 -1.61 -24.42 -15.20
N GLU A 367 -2.61 -24.71 -14.39
CA GLU A 367 -2.48 -24.83 -12.94
C GLU A 367 -1.63 -26.05 -12.59
N VAL A 368 -0.74 -25.90 -11.62
CA VAL A 368 0.08 -26.98 -11.07
C VAL A 368 -0.14 -27.03 -9.57
N VAL A 369 -0.55 -28.20 -9.06
CA VAL A 369 -0.72 -28.45 -7.62
C VAL A 369 0.15 -29.64 -7.22
N GLU A 370 1.11 -29.39 -6.34
CA GLU A 370 2.01 -30.39 -5.76
C GLU A 370 1.59 -30.63 -4.30
N GLU A 371 1.47 -31.90 -3.90
CA GLU A 371 1.05 -32.30 -2.54
C GLU A 371 -0.29 -31.69 -2.06
N GLY A 372 -1.26 -31.54 -2.97
CA GLY A 372 -2.66 -31.27 -2.65
C GLY A 372 -3.57 -31.39 -3.87
N GLY A 373 -4.77 -30.80 -3.83
CA GLY A 373 -5.81 -31.05 -4.84
C GLY A 373 -6.56 -29.81 -5.33
N VAL A 374 -7.32 -29.99 -6.41
CA VAL A 374 -8.26 -28.98 -6.93
C VAL A 374 -9.68 -29.44 -6.58
N SER A 375 -10.45 -28.63 -5.88
CA SER A 375 -11.78 -29.04 -5.42
C SER A 375 -12.86 -27.96 -5.53
N GLY A 376 -14.01 -28.31 -6.09
CA GLY A 376 -15.15 -27.38 -6.14
C GLY A 376 -14.96 -26.19 -7.07
N ALA A 377 -14.02 -26.25 -8.02
CA ALA A 377 -13.87 -25.26 -9.07
C ALA A 377 -15.12 -25.28 -9.99
N VAL A 378 -15.66 -24.11 -10.30
CA VAL A 378 -16.79 -23.89 -11.21
C VAL A 378 -16.33 -22.98 -12.33
N VAL A 379 -16.49 -23.41 -13.57
CA VAL A 379 -16.18 -22.61 -14.75
C VAL A 379 -17.42 -22.54 -15.64
N VAL A 380 -17.94 -21.35 -15.89
CA VAL A 380 -19.12 -21.10 -16.73
C VAL A 380 -18.67 -20.35 -17.98
N ASP A 381 -19.16 -20.79 -19.15
CA ASP A 381 -18.83 -20.19 -20.45
C ASP A 381 -17.31 -20.16 -20.75
N GLY A 382 -16.59 -21.16 -20.23
CA GLY A 382 -15.18 -21.37 -20.49
C GLY A 382 -14.67 -22.77 -20.11
N GLY A 383 -13.35 -22.95 -20.07
CA GLY A 383 -12.78 -24.31 -19.97
C GLY A 383 -11.65 -24.44 -18.94
N MET A 384 -11.49 -25.65 -18.42
CA MET A 384 -10.33 -26.05 -17.63
C MET A 384 -9.32 -26.77 -18.51
N SER A 385 -8.06 -26.34 -18.55
CA SER A 385 -7.07 -27.00 -19.40
C SER A 385 -5.66 -27.05 -18.85
N ARG A 386 -4.97 -28.18 -19.06
CA ARG A 386 -3.56 -28.36 -18.64
C ARG A 386 -3.34 -28.26 -17.12
N ALA A 387 -4.35 -28.53 -16.31
CA ALA A 387 -4.18 -28.70 -14.87
C ALA A 387 -3.31 -29.94 -14.59
N VAL A 388 -2.31 -29.81 -13.74
CA VAL A 388 -1.42 -30.89 -13.30
C VAL A 388 -1.51 -31.01 -11.79
N VAL A 389 -1.93 -32.16 -11.29
CA VAL A 389 -2.03 -32.46 -9.86
C VAL A 389 -1.15 -33.68 -9.58
N LYS A 390 -0.03 -33.50 -8.88
CA LYS A 390 0.92 -34.61 -8.67
C LYS A 390 0.45 -35.53 -7.55
N ASP A 391 0.40 -35.01 -6.33
CA ASP A 391 0.11 -35.78 -5.12
C ASP A 391 -1.21 -35.34 -4.48
N GLY A 392 -2.29 -35.42 -5.27
CA GLY A 392 -3.67 -35.22 -4.82
C GLY A 392 -4.68 -35.43 -5.93
N GLY A 393 -5.94 -35.07 -5.67
CA GLY A 393 -7.07 -35.35 -6.57
C GLY A 393 -7.74 -34.10 -7.11
N MET A 394 -8.50 -34.28 -8.20
CA MET A 394 -9.47 -33.28 -8.65
C MET A 394 -10.88 -33.72 -8.26
N SER A 395 -11.63 -32.87 -7.55
CA SER A 395 -12.97 -33.27 -7.09
C SER A 395 -14.02 -32.19 -7.27
N ARG A 396 -15.23 -32.59 -7.67
CA ARG A 396 -16.41 -31.70 -7.78
C ARG A 396 -16.18 -30.48 -8.68
N ALA A 397 -15.33 -30.63 -9.70
CA ALA A 397 -15.12 -29.57 -10.65
C ALA A 397 -16.30 -29.53 -11.63
N VAL A 398 -16.88 -28.36 -11.85
CA VAL A 398 -18.04 -28.14 -12.72
C VAL A 398 -17.61 -27.25 -13.88
N VAL A 399 -17.91 -27.66 -15.11
CA VAL A 399 -17.75 -26.83 -16.31
C VAL A 399 -19.08 -26.76 -17.03
N GLU A 400 -19.64 -25.56 -17.16
CA GLU A 400 -20.85 -25.30 -17.94
C GLU A 400 -20.45 -24.56 -19.23
N ASP A 401 -20.99 -24.98 -20.38
CA ASP A 401 -20.75 -24.37 -21.69
C ASP A 401 -19.26 -24.31 -22.10
N GLY A 402 -18.47 -25.29 -21.66
CA GLY A 402 -17.08 -25.46 -22.08
C GLY A 402 -16.45 -26.81 -21.71
N GLY A 403 -15.13 -26.95 -21.92
CA GLY A 403 -14.47 -28.26 -21.91
C GLY A 403 -13.37 -28.42 -20.86
N MET A 404 -13.19 -29.65 -20.37
CA MET A 404 -12.00 -30.03 -19.60
C MET A 404 -10.99 -30.71 -20.52
N SER A 405 -9.76 -30.19 -20.63
CA SER A 405 -8.76 -30.78 -21.53
C SER A 405 -7.33 -30.82 -21.03
N GLY A 406 -6.67 -31.97 -21.18
CA GLY A 406 -5.24 -32.11 -20.86
C GLY A 406 -4.92 -32.09 -19.37
N ALA A 407 -5.88 -32.43 -18.52
CA ALA A 407 -5.64 -32.57 -17.10
C ALA A 407 -4.80 -33.83 -16.81
N VAL A 408 -3.84 -33.72 -15.90
CA VAL A 408 -2.94 -34.80 -15.48
C VAL A 408 -3.05 -34.93 -13.95
N VAL A 409 -3.34 -36.13 -13.46
CA VAL A 409 -3.41 -36.46 -12.02
C VAL A 409 -2.50 -37.66 -11.76
N GLU A 410 -1.49 -37.56 -10.90
CA GLU A 410 -0.47 -38.64 -10.78
C GLU A 410 -0.74 -39.71 -9.71
N VAL A 411 -1.50 -39.42 -8.64
CA VAL A 411 -1.61 -40.38 -7.50
C VAL A 411 -3.04 -40.64 -6.99
N GLU A 412 -3.97 -39.69 -7.10
CA GLU A 412 -5.35 -39.89 -6.62
C GLU A 412 -6.39 -39.95 -7.76
N GLU A 413 -7.58 -39.39 -7.56
CA GLU A 413 -8.71 -39.57 -8.46
C GLU A 413 -9.26 -38.25 -8.99
N VAL A 414 -9.85 -38.33 -10.19
CA VAL A 414 -10.80 -37.32 -10.68
C VAL A 414 -12.19 -37.79 -10.27
N SER A 415 -12.81 -37.11 -9.29
CA SER A 415 -14.07 -37.56 -8.69
C SER A 415 -15.18 -36.51 -8.76
N GLY A 416 -16.35 -36.91 -9.28
CA GLY A 416 -17.54 -36.05 -9.30
C GLY A 416 -17.40 -34.81 -10.20
N ALA A 417 -16.57 -34.89 -11.24
CA ALA A 417 -16.48 -33.82 -12.25
C ALA A 417 -17.78 -33.79 -13.09
N VAL A 418 -18.32 -32.60 -13.33
CA VAL A 418 -19.51 -32.39 -14.15
C VAL A 418 -19.13 -31.46 -15.31
N VAL A 419 -19.44 -31.87 -16.53
CA VAL A 419 -19.24 -31.05 -17.74
C VAL A 419 -20.56 -31.01 -18.51
N GLU A 420 -21.18 -29.85 -18.57
CA GLU A 420 -22.42 -29.60 -19.31
C GLU A 420 -22.09 -28.84 -20.61
N ASP A 421 -22.68 -29.26 -21.73
CA ASP A 421 -22.50 -28.65 -23.06
C ASP A 421 -21.02 -28.55 -23.53
N GLY A 422 -20.20 -29.50 -23.09
CA GLY A 422 -18.80 -29.61 -23.50
C GLY A 422 -18.17 -30.98 -23.25
N GLY A 423 -16.87 -31.11 -23.57
CA GLY A 423 -16.20 -32.42 -23.61
C GLY A 423 -15.03 -32.55 -22.64
N MET A 424 -14.83 -33.75 -22.10
CA MET A 424 -13.59 -34.12 -21.41
C MET A 424 -12.61 -34.78 -22.38
N SER A 425 -11.40 -34.24 -22.51
CA SER A 425 -10.41 -34.81 -23.41
C SER A 425 -8.98 -34.82 -22.88
N ARG A 426 -8.21 -35.86 -23.23
CA ARG A 426 -6.78 -35.98 -22.85
C ARG A 426 -6.54 -35.94 -21.34
N ALA A 427 -7.49 -36.42 -20.54
CA ALA A 427 -7.26 -36.64 -19.12
C ALA A 427 -6.28 -37.81 -18.93
N VAL A 428 -5.23 -37.62 -18.14
CA VAL A 428 -4.28 -38.67 -17.77
C VAL A 428 -4.35 -38.83 -16.26
N VAL A 429 -4.64 -40.05 -15.79
CA VAL A 429 -4.60 -40.40 -14.36
C VAL A 429 -3.61 -41.54 -14.19
N GLU A 430 -2.56 -41.34 -13.41
CA GLU A 430 -1.63 -42.39 -12.98
C GLU A 430 -1.98 -42.82 -11.55
N ASP A 431 -1.82 -44.11 -11.23
CA ASP A 431 -2.04 -44.71 -9.90
C ASP A 431 -3.39 -44.43 -9.18
N GLY A 432 -4.41 -43.98 -9.92
CA GLY A 432 -5.78 -43.74 -9.43
C GLY A 432 -6.86 -43.79 -10.52
N GLY A 433 -8.03 -43.18 -10.29
CA GLY A 433 -9.25 -43.43 -11.08
C GLY A 433 -10.04 -42.20 -11.53
N ILE A 434 -10.97 -42.41 -12.47
CA ILE A 434 -12.02 -41.43 -12.80
C ILE A 434 -13.34 -42.00 -12.29
N SER A 435 -14.01 -41.27 -11.39
CA SER A 435 -15.20 -41.77 -10.69
C SER A 435 -16.32 -40.75 -10.62
N GLY A 436 -17.54 -41.16 -10.96
CA GLY A 436 -18.74 -40.32 -10.85
C GLY A 436 -18.72 -39.09 -11.75
N ALA A 437 -17.96 -39.12 -12.84
CA ALA A 437 -17.92 -38.02 -13.80
C ALA A 437 -19.19 -38.00 -14.67
N VAL A 438 -19.77 -36.82 -14.87
CA VAL A 438 -20.98 -36.61 -15.68
C VAL A 438 -20.61 -35.70 -16.85
N VAL A 439 -20.92 -36.13 -18.08
CA VAL A 439 -20.78 -35.32 -19.29
C VAL A 439 -22.11 -35.29 -20.02
N GLU A 440 -22.78 -34.14 -19.96
CA GLU A 440 -24.04 -33.87 -20.65
C GLU A 440 -23.76 -33.14 -21.97
N ASP A 441 -24.39 -33.58 -23.06
CA ASP A 441 -24.29 -32.97 -24.40
C ASP A 441 -22.84 -32.77 -24.95
N GLY A 442 -21.91 -33.60 -24.49
CA GLY A 442 -20.56 -33.73 -25.04
C GLY A 442 -19.93 -35.11 -24.86
N GLY A 443 -18.64 -35.23 -25.18
CA GLY A 443 -17.96 -36.53 -25.28
C GLY A 443 -16.69 -36.65 -24.44
N MET A 444 -16.44 -37.86 -23.92
CA MET A 444 -15.15 -38.24 -23.34
C MET A 444 -14.22 -38.82 -24.40
N SER A 445 -13.02 -38.25 -24.60
CA SER A 445 -12.07 -38.75 -25.61
C SER A 445 -10.61 -38.71 -25.16
N ARG A 446 -9.85 -39.75 -25.51
CA ARG A 446 -8.40 -39.86 -25.18
C ARG A 446 -8.10 -39.77 -23.67
N ALA A 447 -8.99 -40.24 -22.82
CA ALA A 447 -8.70 -40.46 -21.41
C ALA A 447 -7.75 -41.67 -21.26
N VAL A 448 -6.71 -41.53 -20.45
CA VAL A 448 -5.74 -42.58 -20.14
C VAL A 448 -5.71 -42.75 -18.63
N VAL A 449 -6.00 -43.96 -18.16
CA VAL A 449 -5.88 -44.32 -16.73
C VAL A 449 -4.84 -45.43 -16.65
N VAL A 450 -3.75 -45.18 -15.94
CA VAL A 450 -2.66 -46.13 -15.68
C VAL A 450 -2.81 -46.63 -14.25
N ASP A 451 -2.89 -47.95 -14.07
CA ASP A 451 -2.95 -48.60 -12.76
C ASP A 451 -4.11 -48.16 -11.83
N GLY A 452 -5.28 -47.88 -12.44
CA GLY A 452 -6.55 -47.68 -11.72
C GLY A 452 -7.80 -47.97 -12.57
N GLY A 453 -8.94 -47.34 -12.23
CA GLY A 453 -10.25 -47.71 -12.76
C GLY A 453 -11.19 -46.55 -13.12
N MET A 454 -12.16 -46.86 -13.98
CA MET A 454 -13.24 -45.96 -14.40
C MET A 454 -14.56 -46.50 -13.84
N SER A 455 -15.30 -45.70 -13.06
CA SER A 455 -16.57 -46.15 -12.49
C SER A 455 -17.63 -45.04 -12.29
N GLY A 456 -18.89 -45.38 -12.54
CA GLY A 456 -20.02 -44.50 -12.23
C GLY A 456 -20.18 -43.31 -13.18
N GLU A 457 -19.55 -43.34 -14.35
CA GLU A 457 -19.65 -42.25 -15.32
C GLU A 457 -20.97 -42.27 -16.11
N VAL A 458 -21.51 -41.08 -16.38
CA VAL A 458 -22.69 -40.86 -17.22
C VAL A 458 -22.28 -39.99 -18.40
N VAL A 459 -22.48 -40.48 -19.63
CA VAL A 459 -22.21 -39.75 -20.88
C VAL A 459 -23.45 -39.84 -21.76
N GLU A 460 -24.11 -38.72 -21.99
CA GLU A 460 -25.42 -38.69 -22.64
C GLU A 460 -25.35 -38.58 -24.19
N ASP A 461 -24.19 -38.26 -24.79
CA ASP A 461 -23.98 -38.30 -26.25
C ASP A 461 -22.65 -38.96 -26.72
N TRP A 462 -22.74 -40.02 -27.54
CA TRP A 462 -21.63 -40.93 -27.87
C TRP A 462 -20.90 -40.58 -29.18
N GLY A 463 -20.41 -39.34 -29.29
CA GLY A 463 -19.85 -38.79 -30.54
C GLY A 463 -18.46 -39.29 -30.98
N SER A 464 -17.61 -39.86 -30.12
CA SER A 464 -16.27 -40.37 -30.53
C SER A 464 -15.66 -41.38 -29.56
N ILE A 465 -15.13 -42.46 -30.12
CA ILE A 465 -14.71 -43.72 -29.47
C ILE A 465 -13.48 -43.55 -28.56
N MET A 466 -13.59 -44.08 -27.33
CA MET A 466 -12.53 -44.30 -26.34
C MET A 466 -11.39 -45.18 -26.88
N GLN A 467 -10.15 -44.91 -26.45
CA GLN A 467 -9.02 -45.81 -26.67
C GLN A 467 -8.38 -46.15 -25.31
N CYS A 468 -8.90 -47.21 -24.67
CA CYS A 468 -8.39 -47.72 -23.40
C CYS A 468 -7.02 -48.42 -23.62
N GLY A 469 -5.94 -47.86 -23.07
CA GLY A 469 -4.62 -48.50 -23.03
C GLY A 469 -4.41 -49.21 -21.70
N LEU A 470 -4.82 -50.47 -21.55
CA LEU A 470 -4.65 -51.24 -20.30
C LEU A 470 -3.32 -52.03 -20.29
N SER A 471 -2.47 -51.81 -19.28
CA SER A 471 -1.53 -52.81 -18.76
C SER A 471 -2.25 -53.74 -17.79
N TRP A 472 -1.91 -55.03 -17.83
CA TRP A 472 -2.67 -56.08 -17.15
C TRP A 472 -2.14 -56.30 -15.73
N GLU A 473 -3.01 -56.36 -14.72
CA GLU A 473 -3.27 -57.53 -13.84
C GLU A 473 -4.30 -57.17 -12.73
N TRP A 474 -5.17 -58.14 -12.41
CA TRP A 474 -6.25 -58.16 -11.38
C TRP A 474 -7.68 -57.77 -11.82
N LEU A 475 -8.47 -58.82 -12.05
CA LEU A 475 -9.93 -58.80 -12.20
C LEU A 475 -10.62 -58.54 -10.85
N TRP A 476 -11.66 -57.68 -10.83
CA TRP A 476 -13.03 -58.01 -10.39
C TRP A 476 -14.02 -56.82 -10.59
N HIS A 477 -15.13 -57.09 -11.30
CA HIS A 477 -16.39 -56.33 -11.45
C HIS A 477 -16.33 -54.80 -11.69
N GLY A 478 -16.25 -54.42 -12.97
CA GLY A 478 -16.43 -53.06 -13.51
C GLY A 478 -16.22 -53.10 -15.03
N PHE A 479 -16.74 -52.14 -15.81
CA PHE A 479 -16.83 -52.16 -17.28
C PHE A 479 -15.58 -52.68 -18.03
N TYR A 480 -15.78 -53.50 -19.07
CA TYR A 480 -14.70 -54.18 -19.81
C TYR A 480 -14.42 -53.49 -21.15
N CYS A 481 -13.21 -52.95 -21.33
CA CYS A 481 -12.73 -52.37 -22.57
C CYS A 481 -11.76 -53.38 -23.25
N ASP A 482 -12.16 -54.02 -24.36
CA ASP A 482 -11.33 -55.00 -25.09
C ASP A 482 -10.49 -54.30 -26.18
N PRO A 483 -9.15 -54.29 -26.10
CA PRO A 483 -8.27 -53.50 -26.97
C PRO A 483 -8.06 -54.09 -28.38
N LYS A 484 -8.80 -55.13 -28.79
CA LYS A 484 -8.59 -55.80 -30.08
C LYS A 484 -9.70 -55.70 -31.12
N GLN A 485 -10.78 -54.96 -30.85
CA GLN A 485 -11.83 -54.80 -31.85
C GLN A 485 -12.24 -53.32 -32.01
N ASP A 486 -11.81 -52.71 -33.12
CA ASP A 486 -12.48 -51.54 -33.68
C ASP A 486 -13.94 -51.91 -33.97
N TYR A 487 -14.88 -51.48 -33.13
CA TYR A 487 -16.30 -51.49 -33.47
C TYR A 487 -16.92 -50.11 -33.32
N VAL A 488 -17.44 -49.64 -34.45
CA VAL A 488 -18.62 -48.77 -34.53
C VAL A 488 -19.76 -49.53 -33.85
N LEU A 489 -20.31 -48.99 -32.76
CA LEU A 489 -21.49 -49.55 -32.11
C LEU A 489 -22.72 -48.72 -32.47
N GLU A 490 -23.59 -49.34 -33.28
CA GLU A 490 -24.95 -48.90 -33.59
C GLU A 490 -25.83 -48.96 -32.33
N VAL A 491 -26.63 -47.89 -32.17
CA VAL A 491 -27.68 -47.69 -31.16
C VAL A 491 -28.64 -48.89 -31.07
N LEU A 492 -28.98 -49.31 -29.85
CA LEU A 492 -30.27 -49.97 -29.58
C LEU A 492 -30.99 -49.25 -28.43
N ALA A 493 -32.20 -48.80 -28.81
CA ALA A 493 -33.20 -47.97 -28.16
C ALA A 493 -33.52 -48.21 -26.68
#